data_AF-A0A552DF86-F1
#
_entry.id   AF-A0A552DF86-F1
#
_cell.length_a   1.000
_cell.length_b   1.000
_cell.length_c   1.000
_cell.angle_alpha   90.00
_cell.angle_beta   90.00
_cell.angle_gamma   90.00
#
_symmetry.space_group_name_H-M   'P 1'
#
loop_
_entity.id
_entity.type
_entity.pdbx_description
1 polymer ?
#
loop_
_entity_poly.entity_id
_entity_poly.type
_entity_poly.pdbx_seq_one_letter_code
_entity_poly.pdbx_strand_id
1 'polypeptide(L)' 'MAKSLEFDRLAFEDLAWWVEDDRKQTLKIIRLIQKVQRHPF' A
#
# COMPACT_ATOMS: atom_id res chain seq x y z
N MET A 1 -0.18 14.24 -14.39
CA MET A 1 0.99 13.43 -14.02
C MET A 1 0.64 12.62 -12.79
N ALA A 2 0.91 11.31 -12.75
CA ALA A 2 0.71 10.52 -11.54
C ALA A 2 1.75 10.95 -10.48
N LYS A 3 1.33 11.15 -9.24
CA LYS A 3 2.22 11.47 -8.12
C LYS A 3 3.07 10.24 -7.79
N SER A 4 4.35 10.43 -7.45
CA SER A 4 5.18 9.34 -6.95
C SER A 4 4.54 8.70 -5.72
N LEU A 5 4.63 7.38 -5.62
CA LEU A 5 4.26 6.62 -4.42
C LEU A 5 5.54 6.32 -3.67
N GLU A 6 5.70 6.90 -2.49
CA GLU A 6 6.87 6.70 -1.64
C GLU A 6 6.45 6.03 -0.35
N PHE A 7 7.28 5.11 0.13
CA PHE A 7 7.09 4.40 1.38
C PHE A 7 8.28 4.63 2.28
N ASP A 8 8.03 4.72 3.58
CA ASP A 8 9.06 4.42 4.56
C ASP A 8 9.55 2.98 4.38
N ARG A 9 10.82 2.74 4.66
CA ARG A 9 11.43 1.41 4.51
C ARG A 9 10.68 0.34 5.29
N LEU A 10 10.33 0.60 6.55
CA LEU A 10 9.64 -0.36 7.40
C LEU A 10 8.23 -0.66 6.88
N ALA A 11 7.53 0.38 6.40
CA ALA A 11 6.21 0.20 5.80
C ALA A 11 6.25 -0.66 4.53
N PHE A 12 7.32 -0.57 3.74
CA PHE A 12 7.52 -1.43 2.58
C PHE A 12 7.83 -2.87 2.98
N GLU A 13 8.69 -3.07 3.98
CA GLU A 13 9.02 -4.39 4.53
C GLU A 13 7.76 -5.08 5.12
N ASP A 14 6.93 -4.34 5.86
CA ASP A 14 5.65 -4.82 6.37
C ASP A 14 4.72 -5.26 5.23
N LEU A 15 4.57 -4.44 4.18
CA LEU A 15 3.74 -4.79 3.04
C LEU A 15 4.24 -6.06 2.34
N ALA A 16 5.56 -6.24 2.23
CA ALA A 16 6.14 -7.45 1.67
C ALA A 16 5.87 -8.68 2.54
N TRP A 17 5.96 -8.54 3.87
CA TRP A 17 5.62 -9.62 4.81
C TRP A 17 4.13 -10.03 4.69
N TRP A 18 3.23 -9.05 4.62
CA TRP A 18 1.79 -9.32 4.47
C TRP A 18 1.43 -10.05 3.17
N VAL A 19 2.24 -9.94 2.11
CA VAL A 19 2.01 -10.69 0.86
C VAL A 19 2.09 -12.19 1.09
N GLU A 20 3.01 -12.63 1.95
CA GLU A 20 3.26 -14.03 2.27
C GLU A 20 2.27 -14.56 3.32
N ASP A 21 1.93 -13.76 4.33
CA ASP A 21 1.07 -14.17 5.45
C ASP A 21 -0.44 -14.07 5.13
N ASP A 22 -0.92 -12.88 4.75
CA ASP A 22 -2.33 -12.63 4.44
C ASP A 22 -2.50 -11.78 3.18
N ARG A 23 -2.61 -12.49 2.06
CA ARG A 23 -2.87 -11.88 0.75
C ARG A 23 -4.18 -11.09 0.70
N LYS A 24 -5.22 -11.48 1.44
CA LYS A 24 -6.51 -10.76 1.45
C LYS A 24 -6.34 -9.41 2.12
N GLN A 25 -5.60 -9.34 3.22
CA GLN A 25 -5.28 -8.09 3.89
C GLN A 25 -4.40 -7.19 3.01
N THR A 26 -3.37 -7.76 2.38
CA THR A 26 -2.52 -7.03 1.41
C THR A 26 -3.32 -6.35 0.30
N LEU A 27 -4.27 -7.08 -0.30
CA LEU A 27 -5.13 -6.52 -1.36
C LEU A 27 -5.99 -5.35 -0.87
N LYS A 28 -6.45 -5.37 0.39
CA LYS A 28 -7.18 -4.24 0.97
C LYS A 28 -6.28 -3.01 1.13
N ILE A 29 -5.07 -3.20 1.63
CA ILE A 29 -4.08 -2.12 1.82
C ILE A 29 -3.75 -1.47 0.46
N ILE A 30 -3.46 -2.27 -0.56
CA ILE A 30 -3.17 -1.77 -1.92
C ILE A 30 -4.35 -0.92 -2.45
N ARG A 31 -5.59 -1.38 -2.29
CA ARG A 31 -6.78 -0.62 -2.72
C ARG A 31 -6.93 0.70 -1.96
N LEU A 32 -6.63 0.71 -0.66
CA LEU A 32 -6.66 1.94 0.14
C LEU A 32 -5.61 2.95 -0.33
N ILE A 33 -4.38 2.50 -0.58
CA ILE A 33 -3.30 3.35 -1.12
C ILE A 33 -3.72 3.96 -2.47
N GLN A 34 -4.26 3.14 -3.38
CA GLN A 34 -4.78 3.62 -4.67
C GLN A 34 -5.91 4.64 -4.52
N LYS A 35 -6.81 4.46 -3.54
CA LYS A 35 -7.92 5.39 -3.28
C LYS A 35 -7.39 6.73 -2.74
N VAL A 36 -6.51 6.70 -1.76
CA VAL A 36 -5.91 7.89 -1.14
C VAL A 36 -5.06 8.68 -2.13
N GLN A 37 -4.37 8.00 -3.06
CA GLN A 37 -3.63 8.68 -4.12
C GLN A 37 -4.52 9.52 -5.05
N ARG A 38 -5.78 9.12 -5.25
CA ARG A 38 -6.73 9.84 -6.13
C ARG A 38 -7.50 10.93 -5.37
N HIS A 39 -7.94 10.61 -4.16
CA HIS A 39 -8.75 11.48 -3.32
C HIS A 39 -8.20 11.47 -1.90
N PRO A 40 -7.12 12.24 -1.65
CA PRO A 40 -6.62 12.44 -0.30
C PRO A 40 -7.57 13.42 0.42
N PHE A 41 -8.31 12.89 1.40
CA PHE A 41 -9.32 13.58 2.22
C PHE A 41 -10.55 14.06 1.44
#